data_AF-A0A2H3CSA1-F1
#
_entry.id   AF-A0A2H3CSA1-F1
#
_cell.length_a   1.000
_cell.length_b   1.000
_cell.length_c   1.000
_cell.angle_alpha   90.00
_cell.angle_beta   90.00
_cell.angle_gamma   90.00
#
_symmetry.space_group_name_H-M   'P 1'
#
loop_
_entity.id
_entity.type
_entity.pdbx_description
1 polymer ?
#
loop_
_entity_poly.entity_id
_entity_poly.type
_entity_poly.pdbx_seq_one_letter_code
_entity_poly.pdbx_strand_id
1 'polypeptide(L)' 'NTVLCNSEFTWHLLSILIDEAHVVSYWHSQFWKMYGHLGTIRVFILKSVLMVAMSAT' A
#
# COMPACT_ATOMS: atom_id res chain seq x y z
N ASN A 1 5.15 -17.93 -6.40
CA ASN A 1 5.35 -18.02 -4.94
C ASN A 1 5.55 -16.60 -4.43
N THR A 2 4.47 -15.92 -4.05
CA THR A 2 4.46 -14.48 -3.74
C THR A 2 4.78 -14.26 -2.27
N VAL A 3 5.76 -13.41 -1.97
CA VAL A 3 6.23 -13.11 -0.60
C VAL A 3 5.07 -12.66 0.32
N LEU A 4 4.08 -11.94 -0.24
CA LEU A 4 2.88 -11.49 0.48
C LEU A 4 1.95 -12.63 0.92
N CYS A 5 2.02 -13.81 0.31
CA CYS A 5 1.24 -14.98 0.76
C CYS A 5 1.95 -15.80 1.84
N ASN A 6 3.20 -15.45 2.19
CA ASN A 6 3.92 -16.10 3.27
C ASN A 6 3.42 -15.55 4.61
N SER A 7 2.78 -16.41 5.40
CA SER A 7 2.24 -16.06 6.71
C SER A 7 3.34 -15.61 7.67
N GLU A 8 4.51 -16.25 7.67
CA GLU A 8 5.63 -15.88 8.52
C GLU A 8 6.11 -14.46 8.18
N PHE A 9 6.24 -14.13 6.89
CA PHE A 9 6.62 -12.79 6.47
C PHE A 9 5.61 -11.73 6.92
N THR A 10 4.31 -11.99 6.70
CA THR A 10 3.23 -11.05 7.03
C THR A 10 3.04 -10.85 8.52
N TRP A 11 3.35 -11.85 9.36
CA TRP A 11 3.36 -11.74 10.82
C TRP A 11 4.44 -10.80 11.36
N HIS A 12 5.56 -10.67 10.65
CA HIS A 12 6.67 -9.78 11.04
C HIS A 12 6.56 -8.37 10.42
N LEU A 13 5.49 -8.10 9.69
CA LEU A 13 5.29 -6.83 8.99
C LEU A 13 4.70 -5.80 9.95
N LEU A 14 5.46 -4.75 10.28
CA LEU A 14 5.00 -3.71 11.21
C LEU A 14 4.08 -2.69 10.53
N SER A 15 4.50 -2.17 9.39
CA SER A 15 3.78 -1.14 8.65
C SER A 15 4.19 -1.10 7.18
N ILE A 16 3.34 -0.50 6.36
CA ILE A 16 3.59 -0.17 4.97
C ILE A 16 3.50 1.35 4.82
N LEU A 17 4.55 1.93 4.27
CA LEU A 17 4.64 3.34 3.92
C LEU A 17 4.38 3.50 2.42
N ILE A 18 3.40 4.32 2.06
CA ILE A 18 3.08 4.69 0.68
C ILE A 18 3.46 6.15 0.51
N ASP A 19 4.51 6.39 -0.25
CA ASP A 19 4.99 7.73 -0.59
C ASP A 19 4.27 8.28 -1.84
N GLU A 20 4.22 9.60 -1.98
CA GLU A 20 3.52 10.31 -3.07
C GLU A 20 2.04 9.90 -3.23
N ALA A 21 1.35 9.69 -2.10
CA ALA A 21 0.02 9.09 -2.09
C ALA A 21 -1.05 9.90 -2.85
N HIS A 22 -0.83 11.20 -3.10
CA HIS A 22 -1.72 12.04 -3.90
C HIS A 22 -1.92 11.52 -5.33
N VAL A 23 -0.97 10.77 -5.88
CA VAL A 23 -1.05 10.23 -7.25
C VAL A 23 -2.14 9.16 -7.43
N VAL A 24 -2.74 8.66 -6.34
CA VAL A 24 -3.85 7.70 -6.40
C VAL A 24 -5.15 8.34 -6.91
N SER A 25 -5.27 9.66 -6.79
CA SER A 25 -6.50 10.39 -7.09
C SER A 25 -6.47 10.97 -8.50
N TYR A 26 -7.52 10.71 -9.28
CA TYR A 26 -7.72 11.35 -10.60
C TYR A 26 -7.83 12.87 -10.54
N TRP A 27 -8.08 13.42 -9.34
CA TRP A 27 -8.19 14.86 -9.12
C TRP A 27 -6.83 15.55 -9.04
N HIS A 28 -5.73 14.78 -9.00
CA HIS A 28 -4.38 15.31 -9.00
C HIS A 28 -3.75 15.22 -10.39
N SER A 29 -2.92 16.20 -10.74
CA SER A 29 -2.27 16.31 -12.06
C SER A 29 -1.33 15.14 -12.40
N GLN A 30 -0.85 14.43 -11.37
CA GLN A 30 0.07 13.30 -11.47
C GLN A 30 -0.65 11.98 -11.17
N PHE A 31 -1.89 11.78 -11.64
CA PHE A 31 -2.58 10.51 -11.43
C PHE A 31 -1.81 9.31 -12.02
N TRP A 32 -1.56 8.29 -11.19
CA TRP A 32 -0.90 7.06 -11.60
C TRP A 32 -1.81 5.85 -11.36
N LYS A 33 -2.28 5.24 -12.46
CA LYS A 33 -3.18 4.08 -12.42
C LYS A 33 -2.60 2.89 -11.63
N MET A 34 -1.27 2.74 -11.61
CA MET A 34 -0.61 1.68 -10.85
C MET A 34 -0.83 1.82 -9.34
N TYR A 35 -0.87 3.05 -8.82
CA TYR A 35 -1.12 3.29 -7.39
C TYR A 35 -2.53 2.87 -6.95
N GLY A 36 -3.52 2.94 -7.85
CA GLY A 36 -4.85 2.40 -7.60
C GLY A 36 -4.87 0.89 -7.31
N HIS A 37 -3.84 0.15 -7.72
CA HIS A 37 -3.72 -1.28 -7.44
C HIS A 37 -3.14 -1.57 -6.06
N LEU A 38 -2.54 -0.60 -5.36
CA LEU A 38 -1.93 -0.79 -4.04
C LEU A 38 -2.94 -1.26 -2.98
N GLY A 39 -4.23 -0.94 -3.15
CA GLY A 39 -5.29 -1.43 -2.26
C GLY A 39 -5.39 -2.97 -2.22
N THR A 40 -4.96 -3.67 -3.26
CA THR A 40 -4.94 -5.14 -3.30
C THR A 40 -4.00 -5.76 -2.27
N ILE A 41 -2.97 -5.02 -1.85
CA ILE A 41 -2.02 -5.45 -0.82
C ILE A 41 -2.76 -5.73 0.51
N ARG A 42 -3.85 -5.00 0.80
CA ARG A 42 -4.64 -5.20 2.03
C ARG A 42 -5.32 -6.57 2.11
N VAL A 43 -5.51 -7.26 0.98
CA VAL A 43 -6.06 -8.63 0.95
C VAL A 43 -5.09 -9.64 1.54
N PHE A 44 -3.78 -9.40 1.43
CA PHE A 44 -2.74 -10.34 1.84
C PHE A 44 -2.19 -10.08 3.24
N ILE A 45 -2.52 -8.93 3.84
CA ILE A 45 -1.86 -8.45 5.05
C ILE A 45 -2.83 -8.43 6.22
N LEU A 46 -2.31 -8.78 7.40
CA LEU A 46 -3.05 -8.73 8.66
C LEU A 46 -3.64 -7.33 8.89
N LYS A 47 -4.87 -7.28 9.40
CA LYS A 47 -5.56 -6.01 9.69
C LYS A 47 -4.79 -5.11 10.66
N SER A 48 -3.96 -5.69 11.52
CA SER A 48 -3.11 -5.01 12.51
C SER A 48 -1.95 -4.22 11.90
N VAL A 49 -1.55 -4.54 10.66
CA VAL A 49 -0.46 -3.82 9.99
C VAL A 49 -0.94 -2.44 9.57
N LEU A 50 -0.18 -1.43 9.94
CA LEU A 50 -0.48 -0.03 9.65
C LEU A 50 -0.17 0.28 8.18
N MET A 51 -1.10 0.91 7.46
CA MET A 51 -0.81 1.55 6.17
C MET A 51 -0.74 3.05 6.37
N VAL A 52 0.43 3.62 6.14
CA VAL A 52 0.72 5.04 6.30
C VAL A 52 0.94 5.65 4.92
N ALA A 53 0.05 6.53 4.51
CA ALA A 53 0.14 7.25 3.24
C ALA A 53 0.69 8.65 3.48
N MET A 54 1.72 9.02 2.73
CA MET A 54 2.40 10.31 2.82
C MET A 54 2.30 11.03 1.48
N SER A 55 2.09 12.34 1.53
CA SER A 55 1.98 13.22 0.37
C SER A 55 2.58 14.57 0.73
N ALA A 56 3.32 15.17 -0.19
CA ALA A 56 3.85 16.53 -0.03
C ALA A 56 2.83 17.61 -0.43
N THR A 57 1.82 17.24 -1.22
CA THR A 57 0.71 18.10 -1.65
C THR A 57 -0.54 17.87 -0.82
#